data_AF-A0A4V6P2Y7-F1
#
_entry.id   AF-A0A4V6P2Y7-F1
#
_cell.length_a   1.000
_cell.length_b   1.000
_cell.length_c   1.000
_cell.angle_alpha   90.00
_cell.angle_beta   90.00
_cell.angle_gamma   90.00
#
_symmetry.space_group_name_H-M   'P 1'
#
loop_
_entity.id
_entity.type
_entity.pdbx_description
1 polymer ?
#
loop_
_entity_poly.entity_id
_entity_poly.type
_entity_poly.pdbx_seq_one_letter_code
_entity_poly.pdbx_strand_id
1 'polypeptide(L)'
;METFLLHPDMFDNYIAFDPSLWWNDHALVKNAQQYRSTFPHTKKQLWFTSSDANDIIPHTQLLAQILETNSSPNIRCSYHEETNEKHHTIFRATKEKALI
;
A
#
# COMPACT_ATOMS: atom_id res chain seq x y z
N MET A 1 -3.44 -4.26 2.86
CA MET A 1 -3.77 -3.87 1.47
C MET A 1 -5.20 -4.22 1.11
N GLU A 2 -5.61 -5.49 1.17
CA GLU A 2 -6.98 -5.89 0.85
C GLU A 2 -8.04 -5.15 1.68
N THR A 3 -7.90 -5.13 3.01
CA THR A 3 -8.83 -4.40 3.89
C THR A 3 -8.93 -2.92 3.54
N PHE A 4 -7.82 -2.26 3.22
CA PHE A 4 -7.83 -0.85 2.79
C PHE A 4 -8.60 -0.65 1.49
N LEU A 5 -8.44 -1.54 0.51
CA LEU A 5 -9.07 -1.41 -0.80
C LEU A 5 -10.54 -1.80 -0.77
N LEU A 6 -10.90 -2.90 -0.10
CA LEU A 6 -12.24 -3.49 -0.16
C LEU A 6 -13.13 -3.06 1.01
N HIS A 7 -12.54 -2.76 2.16
CA HIS A 7 -13.26 -2.38 3.39
C HIS A 7 -12.62 -1.15 4.07
N PRO A 8 -12.46 -0.02 3.34
CA PRO A 8 -11.72 1.15 3.81
C PRO A 8 -12.28 1.80 5.08
N ASP A 9 -13.53 1.51 5.46
CA ASP A 9 -14.17 2.00 6.67
C ASP A 9 -13.70 1.34 7.97
N MET A 10 -13.00 0.20 7.88
CA MET A 10 -12.68 -0.62 9.06
C MET A 10 -11.65 0.04 9.98
N PHE A 11 -10.67 0.74 9.41
CA PHE A 11 -9.61 1.42 10.14
C PHE A 11 -9.32 2.80 9.56
N ASP A 12 -8.67 3.65 10.34
CA ASP A 12 -8.18 4.96 9.87
C ASP A 12 -6.74 4.91 9.40
N ASN A 13 -5.95 3.93 9.88
CA ASN A 13 -4.53 3.80 9.58
C ASN A 13 -4.22 2.38 9.10
N TYR A 14 -3.49 2.28 8.01
CA TYR A 14 -3.09 1.03 7.37
C TYR A 14 -1.59 1.06 7.13
N ILE A 15 -0.89 0.03 7.61
CA ILE A 15 0.55 -0.13 7.43
C ILE A 15 0.79 -1.49 6.78
N ALA A 16 1.57 -1.53 5.69
CA ALA A 16 1.93 -2.77 5.03
C ALA A 16 3.43 -2.82 4.67
N PHE A 17 4.12 -3.87 5.08
CA PHE A 17 5.50 -4.15 4.73
C PHE A 17 5.52 -5.30 3.74
N ASP A 18 6.18 -5.13 2.59
CA ASP A 18 6.27 -6.15 1.53
C ASP A 18 4.93 -6.85 1.25
N PRO A 19 3.86 -6.10 0.96
CA PRO A 19 2.58 -6.74 0.71
C PRO A 19 2.69 -7.60 -0.55
N SER A 20 2.24 -8.86 -0.46
CA SER A 20 2.24 -9.85 -1.54
C SER A 20 1.20 -9.53 -2.62
N LEU A 21 1.29 -8.35 -3.22
CA LEU A 21 0.39 -7.86 -4.27
C LEU A 21 0.53 -8.64 -5.59
N TRP A 22 1.57 -9.48 -5.71
CA TRP A 22 1.72 -10.45 -6.79
C TRP A 22 0.70 -11.61 -6.70
N TRP A 23 0.10 -11.83 -5.53
CA TRP A 23 -0.84 -12.93 -5.31
C TRP A 23 -2.10 -12.80 -6.18
N ASN A 24 -2.70 -13.94 -6.54
CA ASN A 24 -3.96 -14.03 -7.27
C ASN A 24 -3.96 -13.20 -8.57
N ASP A 25 -2.93 -13.40 -9.41
CA ASP A 25 -2.76 -12.69 -10.68
C ASP A 25 -2.90 -11.16 -10.53
N HIS A 26 -2.37 -10.64 -9.43
CA HIS A 26 -2.31 -9.21 -9.12
C HIS A 26 -3.70 -8.56 -8.98
N ALA A 27 -4.73 -9.35 -8.64
CA ALA A 27 -6.13 -8.92 -8.69
C ALA A 27 -6.39 -7.62 -7.91
N LEU A 28 -5.77 -7.45 -6.73
CA LEU A 28 -5.94 -6.23 -5.94
C LEU A 28 -5.43 -4.98 -6.67
N VAL A 29 -4.29 -5.08 -7.37
CA VAL A 29 -3.69 -3.96 -8.10
C VAL A 29 -4.46 -3.69 -9.40
N LYS A 30 -4.82 -4.74 -10.14
CA LYS A 30 -5.60 -4.63 -11.39
C LYS A 30 -6.95 -3.93 -11.18
N ASN A 31 -7.58 -4.17 -10.02
CA ASN A 31 -8.90 -3.61 -9.70
C ASN A 31 -8.83 -2.37 -8.79
N ALA A 32 -7.63 -1.88 -8.42
CA ALA A 32 -7.46 -0.78 -7.47
C ALA A 32 -8.20 0.50 -7.87
N GLN A 33 -8.26 0.82 -9.17
CA GLN A 33 -9.00 1.98 -9.67
C GLN A 33 -10.51 1.85 -9.43
N GLN A 34 -11.09 0.64 -9.56
CA GLN A 34 -12.52 0.40 -9.36
C GLN A 34 -12.92 0.53 -7.89
N TYR A 35 -12.08 0.01 -6.99
CA TYR A 35 -12.33 0.05 -5.54
C TYR A 35 -12.41 1.47 -4.99
N ARG A 36 -11.83 2.46 -5.68
CA ARG A 36 -11.94 3.87 -5.29
C ARG A 36 -13.37 4.35 -5.09
N SER A 37 -14.32 3.84 -5.87
CA SER A 37 -15.73 4.23 -5.76
C SER A 37 -16.34 3.94 -4.38
N THR A 38 -15.72 3.05 -3.60
CA THR A 38 -16.17 2.67 -2.26
C THR A 38 -15.37 3.35 -1.14
N PHE A 39 -14.49 4.31 -1.45
CA PHE A 39 -13.69 4.97 -0.43
C PHE A 39 -14.50 5.99 0.37
N PRO A 40 -14.33 6.03 1.70
CA PRO A 40 -15.17 6.83 2.55
C PRO A 40 -14.73 8.30 2.58
N HIS A 41 -15.62 9.13 3.10
CA HIS A 41 -15.36 10.54 3.32
C HIS A 41 -14.52 10.81 4.58
N THR A 42 -14.36 9.82 5.45
CA THR A 42 -13.47 9.90 6.62
C THR A 42 -12.01 9.85 6.20
N LYS A 43 -11.13 10.49 6.98
CA LYS A 43 -9.68 10.50 6.72
C LYS A 43 -9.10 9.09 6.85
N LYS A 44 -8.29 8.69 5.88
CA LYS A 44 -7.56 7.41 5.85
C LYS A 44 -6.09 7.65 5.57
N GLN A 45 -5.23 6.94 6.29
CA GLN A 45 -3.79 6.94 6.10
C GLN A 45 -3.33 5.54 5.69
N LEU A 46 -2.68 5.45 4.54
CA LEU A 46 -2.00 4.24 4.09
C LEU A 46 -0.50 4.54 4.02
N TRP A 47 0.29 3.76 4.74
CA TRP A 47 1.73 3.69 4.58
C TRP A 47 2.11 2.29 4.14
N PHE A 48 2.93 2.16 3.11
CA PHE A 48 3.46 0.86 2.72
C PHE A 48 4.85 0.95 2.11
N THR A 49 5.56 -0.16 2.14
CA THR A 49 6.95 -0.22 1.70
C THR A 49 7.27 -1.55 1.02
N SER A 50 8.31 -1.54 0.20
CA SER A 50 8.86 -2.71 -0.47
C SER A 50 10.37 -2.82 -0.22
N SER A 51 10.86 -4.05 -0.07
CA SER A 51 12.27 -4.42 0.04
C SER A 51 12.88 -4.62 -1.35
N ASP A 52 14.03 -5.28 -1.43
CA ASP A 52 14.65 -5.70 -2.69
C ASP A 52 13.95 -6.87 -3.41
N ALA A 53 12.78 -7.31 -2.91
CA ALA A 53 12.00 -8.39 -3.50
C ALA A 53 11.45 -8.01 -4.90
N ASN A 54 12.11 -8.50 -5.95
CA ASN A 54 11.79 -8.18 -7.35
C ASN A 54 10.38 -8.57 -7.80
N ASP A 55 9.77 -9.57 -7.15
CA ASP A 55 8.39 -10.00 -7.38
C ASP A 55 7.36 -9.12 -6.66
N ILE A 56 7.78 -8.24 -5.74
CA ILE A 56 6.92 -7.33 -4.99
C ILE A 56 6.96 -5.90 -5.57
N ILE A 57 8.17 -5.40 -5.84
CA ILE A 57 8.42 -4.00 -6.23
C ILE A 57 7.49 -3.50 -7.37
N PRO A 58 7.33 -4.21 -8.50
CA PRO A 58 6.51 -3.70 -9.61
C PRO A 58 5.05 -3.47 -9.21
N HIS A 59 4.52 -4.30 -8.31
CA HIS A 59 3.13 -4.23 -7.90
C HIS A 59 2.89 -3.17 -6.82
N THR A 60 3.85 -2.96 -5.91
CA THR A 60 3.77 -1.88 -4.94
C THR A 60 3.94 -0.52 -5.61
N GLN A 61 4.88 -0.39 -6.56
CA GLN A 61 5.05 0.82 -7.38
C GLN A 61 3.79 1.15 -8.18
N LEU A 62 3.22 0.15 -8.88
CA LEU A 62 2.00 0.36 -9.67
C LEU A 62 0.82 0.79 -8.80
N LEU A 63 0.66 0.17 -7.62
CA LEU A 63 -0.41 0.57 -6.70
C LEU A 63 -0.18 1.99 -6.17
N ALA A 64 1.05 2.36 -5.80
CA ALA A 64 1.38 3.72 -5.37
C ALA A 64 1.02 4.74 -6.46
N GLN A 65 1.42 4.47 -7.70
CA GLN A 65 1.10 5.30 -8.84
C GLN A 65 -0.42 5.46 -9.05
N ILE A 66 -1.20 4.38 -8.94
CA ILE A 66 -2.67 4.41 -9.06
C ILE A 66 -3.28 5.31 -7.97
N LEU A 67 -2.81 5.19 -6.73
CA LEU A 67 -3.31 5.95 -5.59
C LEU A 67 -2.90 7.43 -5.64
N GLU A 68 -1.72 7.76 -6.17
CA GLU A 68 -1.23 9.12 -6.35
C GLU A 68 -1.92 9.86 -7.50
N THR A 69 -2.01 9.23 -8.68
CA THR A 69 -2.58 9.83 -9.91
C THR A 69 -4.01 10.31 -9.70
N ASN A 70 -4.73 9.64 -8.80
CA ASN A 70 -6.09 9.99 -8.42
C ASN A 70 -6.14 10.26 -6.92
N SER A 71 -5.29 11.12 -6.37
CA SER A 71 -5.34 11.40 -4.94
C SER A 71 -6.74 11.90 -4.52
N SER A 72 -7.23 11.45 -3.36
CA SER A 72 -8.43 12.00 -2.72
C SER A 72 -7.97 12.85 -1.54
N PRO A 73 -8.59 14.01 -1.26
CA PRO A 73 -8.18 14.85 -0.14
C PRO A 73 -8.28 14.14 1.22
N ASN A 74 -9.11 13.10 1.33
CA ASN A 74 -9.29 12.33 2.55
C ASN A 74 -8.36 11.12 2.66
N ILE A 75 -7.60 10.78 1.62
CA ILE A 75 -6.70 9.63 1.61
C ILE A 75 -5.27 10.15 1.54
N ARG A 76 -4.51 9.95 2.60
CA ARG A 76 -3.06 10.15 2.58
C ARG A 76 -2.39 8.81 2.31
N CYS A 77 -1.64 8.73 1.22
CA CYS A 77 -0.89 7.56 0.83
C CYS A 77 0.60 7.89 0.85
N SER A 78 1.42 7.03 1.45
CA SER A 78 2.88 7.13 1.44
C SER A 78 3.47 5.79 1.06
N TYR A 79 4.32 5.79 0.04
CA TYR A 79 5.05 4.61 -0.41
C TYR A 79 6.55 4.86 -0.35
N HIS A 80 7.30 3.88 0.14
CA HIS A 80 8.76 3.96 0.24
C HIS A 80 9.41 2.66 -0.26
N GLU A 81 10.39 2.80 -1.13
CA GLU A 81 11.26 1.68 -1.54
C GLU A 81 12.49 1.62 -0.64
N GLU A 82 12.77 0.44 -0.11
CA GLU A 82 13.84 0.18 0.83
C GLU A 82 14.72 -0.93 0.25
N THR A 83 15.30 -0.67 -0.93
CA THR A 83 16.06 -1.63 -1.75
C THR A 83 17.34 -2.16 -1.09
N ASN A 84 17.76 -1.57 0.03
CA ASN A 84 18.85 -2.09 0.87
C ASN A 84 18.38 -3.17 1.86
N GLU A 85 17.07 -3.31 2.06
CA GLU A 85 16.46 -4.28 2.96
C GLU A 85 16.03 -5.55 2.22
N LYS A 86 15.88 -6.63 2.97
CA LYS A 86 15.31 -7.90 2.52
C LYS A 86 13.90 -8.07 3.05
N HIS A 87 13.14 -9.00 2.46
CA HIS A 87 11.80 -9.37 2.92
C HIS A 87 11.71 -9.64 4.43
N HIS A 88 12.71 -10.30 5.00
CA HIS A 88 12.74 -10.63 6.43
C HIS A 88 13.34 -9.54 7.33
N THR A 89 13.98 -8.48 6.78
CA THR A 89 14.57 -7.39 7.58
C THR A 89 13.75 -6.11 7.55
N ILE A 90 13.01 -5.86 6.46
CA ILE A 90 12.32 -4.59 6.21
C ILE A 90 11.40 -4.15 7.34
N PHE A 91 10.66 -5.09 7.96
CA PHE A 91 9.79 -4.76 9.10
C PHE A 91 10.57 -4.10 10.24
N ARG A 92 11.69 -4.68 10.65
CA ARG A 92 12.49 -4.14 11.76
C ARG A 92 13.14 -2.82 11.38
N ALA A 93 13.60 -2.69 10.14
CA ALA A 93 14.29 -1.51 9.63
C ALA A 93 13.36 -0.29 9.49
N THR A 94 12.06 -0.50 9.25
CA THR A 94 11.17 0.57 8.79
C THR A 94 9.92 0.78 9.64
N LYS A 95 9.64 -0.07 10.64
CA LYS A 95 8.46 0.08 11.52
C LYS A 95 8.33 1.46 12.16
N GLU A 96 9.43 2.13 12.48
CA GLU A 96 9.41 3.47 13.07
C GLU A 96 9.06 4.54 12.03
N LYS A 97 9.53 4.38 10.79
CA LYS A 97 9.17 5.25 9.65
C LYS A 97 7.67 5.20 9.37
N ALA A 98 7.03 4.05 9.59
CA ALA A 98 5.61 3.85 9.37
C ALA A 98 4.69 4.56 10.40
N LEU A 99 5.25 5.02 11.52
CA LEU A 99 4.51 5.63 12.63
C LEU A 99 4.63 7.17 12.67
N ILE A 100 5.41 7.75 11.75
CA ILE A 100 5.73 9.19 11.70
C ILE A 100 4.87 9.91 10.66
#